data_AF-A0A5B7IZW0-F1
#
_entry.id   AF-A0A5B7IZW0-F1
#
_cell.length_a   1.000
_cell.length_b   1.000
_cell.length_c   1.000
_cell.angle_alpha   90.00
_cell.angle_beta   90.00
_cell.angle_gamma   90.00
#
_symmetry.space_group_name_H-M   'P 1'
#
loop_
_entity.id
_entity.type
_entity.pdbx_description
1 polymer ?
#
loop_
_entity_poly.entity_id
_entity_poly.type
_entity_poly.pdbx_seq_one_letter_code
_entity_poly.pdbx_strand_id
1 'polypeptide(L)' 'MPASCRSPDLNYCGRYPCVNGGTCENTAPDEYLCTCPEGFSGENCEVRERERERERERERENVRF' A
#
# COMPACT_ATOMS: atom_id res chain seq x y z
N MET A 1 16.80 -6.99 34.75
CA MET A 1 16.70 -5.82 33.86
C MET A 1 15.67 -6.18 32.80
N PRO A 2 14.43 -5.72 32.94
CA PRO A 2 13.31 -6.21 32.13
C PRO A 2 13.55 -5.82 30.67
N ALA A 3 13.26 -6.76 29.78
CA ALA A 3 13.28 -6.55 28.35
C ALA A 3 12.48 -5.28 28.05
N SER A 4 13.07 -4.37 27.26
CA SER A 4 12.32 -3.28 26.65
C SER A 4 11.10 -3.89 26.01
N CYS A 5 9.90 -3.57 26.51
CA CYS A 5 8.71 -3.67 25.69
C CYS A 5 9.03 -2.80 24.49
N ARG A 6 9.43 -3.44 23.37
CA ARG A 6 9.51 -2.79 22.07
C ARG A 6 8.10 -2.31 21.85
N SER A 7 7.86 -1.04 22.17
CA SER A 7 6.55 -0.42 22.05
C SER A 7 6.27 -0.51 20.57
N PRO A 8 5.37 -1.41 20.12
CA PRO A 8 5.07 -1.45 18.72
C PRO A 8 4.62 -0.05 18.34
N ASP A 9 5.09 0.45 17.20
CA ASP A 9 4.64 1.75 16.71
C ASP A 9 3.12 1.59 16.46
N LEU A 10 2.28 1.81 17.46
CA LEU A 10 0.83 1.55 17.39
C LEU A 10 0.11 2.51 16.41
N ASN A 11 0.87 3.38 15.74
CA ASN A 11 0.41 4.39 14.81
C ASN A 11 1.29 4.42 13.55
N TYR A 12 1.52 3.26 12.92
CA TYR A 12 2.10 3.24 11.57
C TYR A 12 1.28 4.09 10.61
N CYS A 13 -0.05 4.07 10.73
CA CYS A 13 -0.93 4.96 9.97
C CYS A 13 -0.69 6.46 10.18
N GLY A 14 -0.16 6.87 11.34
CA GLY A 14 0.20 8.26 11.61
C GLY A 14 1.58 8.65 11.05
N ARG A 15 2.47 7.66 10.92
CA ARG A 15 3.85 7.85 10.43
C ARG A 15 3.96 7.65 8.91
N TYR A 16 3.14 6.76 8.36
CA TYR A 16 3.01 6.38 6.97
C TYR A 16 1.52 6.43 6.57
N PRO A 17 0.95 7.64 6.38
CA PRO A 17 -0.44 7.75 5.98
C PRO A 17 -0.64 7.18 4.57
N CYS A 18 -1.67 6.37 4.36
CA CYS A 18 -2.08 5.97 3.02
C CYS A 18 -2.47 7.24 2.23
N VAL A 19 -1.93 7.40 1.02
CA VAL A 19 -2.19 8.52 0.14
C VAL A 19 -3.31 8.20 -0.86
N ASN A 20 -3.71 9.18 -1.68
CA ASN A 20 -4.75 9.05 -2.71
C ASN A 20 -6.12 8.53 -2.22
N GLY A 21 -6.44 8.74 -0.94
CA GLY A 21 -7.71 8.31 -0.34
C GLY A 21 -7.74 6.85 0.13
N GLY A 22 -6.57 6.24 0.36
CA GLY A 22 -6.48 4.93 1.00
C GLY A 22 -6.89 4.97 2.48
N THR A 23 -7.48 3.88 2.96
CA THR A 23 -7.85 3.70 4.38
C THR A 23 -6.76 2.93 5.10
N CYS A 24 -6.19 3.50 6.15
CA CYS A 24 -5.16 2.83 6.94
C CYS A 24 -5.75 2.09 8.14
N GLU A 25 -5.39 0.82 8.31
CA GLU A 25 -5.78 -0.02 9.45
C GLU A 25 -4.52 -0.65 10.07
N ASN A 26 -4.36 -0.56 11.39
CA ASN A 26 -3.24 -1.22 12.08
C ASN A 26 -3.66 -2.66 12.42
N THR A 27 -3.06 -3.65 11.75
CA THR A 27 -3.39 -5.06 11.93
C THR A 27 -2.59 -5.72 13.05
N ALA A 28 -1.34 -5.29 13.28
CA ALA A 28 -0.47 -5.91 14.27
C ALA A 28 0.50 -4.91 14.93
N PRO A 29 1.12 -5.29 16.05
CA PRO A 29 2.26 -4.57 16.59
C PRO A 29 3.43 -4.64 15.59
N ASP A 30 3.75 -3.53 14.92
CA ASP A 30 4.70 -3.41 13.79
C ASP A 30 4.12 -3.70 12.38
N GLU A 31 2.81 -3.89 12.23
CA GLU A 31 2.19 -4.12 10.92
C GLU A 31 0.95 -3.25 10.71
N TYR A 32 0.84 -2.69 9.50
CA TYR A 32 -0.33 -1.94 9.06
C TYR A 32 -0.73 -2.37 7.65
N LEU A 33 -2.01 -2.17 7.35
CA LEU A 33 -2.60 -2.45 6.06
C LEU A 33 -3.22 -1.17 5.50
N CYS A 34 -2.76 -0.76 4.31
CA CYS A 34 -3.42 0.28 3.53
C CYS A 34 -4.42 -0.35 2.56
N THR A 35 -5.70 -0.03 2.71
CA THR A 35 -6.74 -0.39 1.76
C THR A 35 -6.81 0.69 0.67
N CYS A 36 -6.28 0.38 -0.51
CA CYS A 36 -6.24 1.30 -1.64
C CYS A 36 -7.52 1.21 -2.50
N PRO A 37 -8.03 2.34 -3.01
CA PRO A 37 -9.15 2.33 -3.95
C PRO A 37 -8.74 1.77 -5.33
N GLU A 38 -9.74 1.38 -6.13
CA GLU A 38 -9.53 0.83 -7.48
C GLU A 38 -8.72 1.82 -8.34
N GLY A 39 -7.68 1.30 -8.99
CA GLY A 39 -6.74 2.11 -9.77
C GLY A 39 -5.53 2.63 -8.97
N PHE A 40 -5.34 2.22 -7.72
CA PHE A 40 -4.16 2.52 -6.89
C PHE A 40 -3.58 1.27 -6.24
N SER A 41 -2.29 1.30 -5.93
CA SER A 41 -1.52 0.20 -5.33
C SER A 41 -0.25 0.74 -4.67
N GLY A 42 0.52 -0.13 -4.00
CA GLY A 42 1.70 0.26 -3.22
C GLY A 42 1.44 0.20 -1.71
N GLU A 43 2.49 0.37 -0.92
CA GLU A 43 2.41 0.23 0.54
C GLU A 43 1.58 1.34 1.18
N ASN A 44 1.61 2.54 0.60
CA ASN A 44 0.76 3.66 0.99
C ASN A 44 -0.18 4.11 -0.12
N CYS A 45 -0.52 3.25 -1.08
CA CYS A 45 -1.34 3.63 -2.24
C CYS A 45 -0.70 4.74 -3.10
N GLU A 46 0.65 4.82 -3.14
CA GLU A 46 1.37 5.82 -3.94
C GLU A 46 1.38 5.52 -5.45
N VAL A 47 1.21 4.26 -5.84
CA VAL A 47 1.26 3.81 -7.24
C VAL A 47 -0.12 3.91 -7.85
N ARG A 48 -0.23 4.51 -9.05
CA ARG A 48 -1.48 4.58 -9.81
C ARG A 48 -1.52 3.43 -10.81
N GLU A 49 -2.36 2.44 -10.57
CA GLU A 49 -2.53 1.28 -11.47
C GLU A 49 -3.00 1.71 -12.86
N ARG A 50 -3.65 2.87 -13.02
CA ARG A 50 -3.96 3.47 -14.34
C ARG A 50 -2.72 3.69 -15.21
N GLU A 51 -1.54 3.81 -14.61
CA GLU A 51 -0.26 3.92 -15.32
C GLU A 51 0.26 2.54 -15.75
N ARG A 52 0.08 1.51 -14.91
CA ARG A 52 0.44 0.11 -15.20
C ARG A 52 -0.51 -0.58 -16.16
N GLU A 53 -1.80 -0.27 -16.11
CA GLU A 53 -2.81 -0.80 -17.04
C GLU A 53 -2.48 -0.41 -18.48
N ARG A 54 -1.93 0.78 -18.71
CA ARG A 54 -1.51 1.22 -20.05
C ARG A 54 -0.35 0.41 -20.60
N GLU A 55 0.56 -0.07 -19.75
CA GLU A 55 1.62 -0.99 -20.15
C GLU A 55 1.07 -2.40 -20.41
N ARG A 56 0.22 -2.90 -19.52
CA ARG A 56 -0.40 -4.23 -19.68
C ARG A 56 -1.33 -4.30 -20.88
N GLU A 57 -2.09 -3.24 -21.20
CA GLU A 57 -2.92 -3.18 -22.40
C GLU A 57 -2.05 -3.20 -23.66
N ARG A 58 -0.94 -2.46 -23.67
CA ARG A 58 0.03 -2.50 -24.78
C ARG A 58 0.66 -3.87 -24.94
N GLU A 59 1.02 -4.53 -23.85
CA GLU A 59 1.53 -5.91 -23.90
C GLU A 59 0.45 -6.91 -24.35
N ARG A 60 -0.79 -6.74 -23.92
CA ARG A 60 -1.92 -7.58 -24.32
C ARG A 60 -2.28 -7.41 -25.79
N GLU A 61 -2.06 -6.22 -26.35
CA GLU A 61 -2.21 -5.93 -27.78
C GLU A 61 -1.02 -6.49 -28.60
N ASN A 62 0.16 -6.59 -27.99
CA ASN A 62 1.39 -7.13 -28.63
C ASN A 62 1.46 -8.68 -28.62
N VAL A 63 0.67 -9.35 -27.77
CA VAL A 63 0.53 -10.83 -27.73
C VAL A 63 -0.33 -11.38 -28.88
N ARG A 64 -0.92 -10.51 -29.71
CA ARG A 64 -1.72 -10.89 -30.89
C ARG A 64 -0.90 -11.13 -32.17
N PHE A 65 0.40 -11.40 -32.04
CA PHE A 65 1.27 -11.76 -33.17
C PHE A 65 1.75 -13.22 -33.06
#